data_AF-A0A712CUY6-F1
#
_entry.id   AF-A0A712CUY6-F1
#
_cell.length_a   1.000
_cell.length_b   1.000
_cell.length_c   1.000
_cell.angle_alpha   90.00
_cell.angle_beta   90.00
_cell.angle_gamma   90.00
#
_symmetry.space_group_name_H-M   'P 1'
#
loop_
_entity.id
_entity.type
_entity.pdbx_description
1 polymer ?
#
loop_
_entity_poly.entity_id
_entity_poly.type
_entity_poly.pdbx_seq_one_letter_code
_entity_poly.pdbx_strand_id
1 'polypeptide(L)' 'VEAIRQGKPLEALPLADLQKFSRVIGDDVYPILSLQSCLDKRAAKGGVSPLQVAQAINDAKARLAL' A
#
# COMPACT_ATOMS: atom_id res chain seq x y z
N VAL A 1 14.83 10.69 -1.33
CA VAL A 1 16.13 10.03 -1.56
C VAL A 1 16.81 9.52 -0.29
N GLU A 2 16.39 9.91 0.91
CA GLU A 2 17.05 9.52 2.17
C GLU A 2 17.07 8.00 2.42
N ALA A 3 15.92 7.32 2.33
CA ALA A 3 15.85 5.86 2.49
C ALA A 3 16.79 5.12 1.53
N ILE A 4 16.83 5.56 0.27
CA ILE A 4 17.71 5.02 -0.79
C ILE A 4 19.18 5.21 -0.41
N ARG A 5 19.58 6.39 0.07
CA ARG A 5 20.95 6.66 0.53
C ARG A 5 21.37 5.77 1.70
N GLN A 6 20.44 5.44 2.59
CA GLN A 6 20.69 4.55 3.72
C GLN A 6 20.57 3.05 3.36
N GLY A 7 20.22 2.71 2.11
CA GLY A 7 20.00 1.32 1.69
C GLY A 7 18.82 0.64 2.41
N LYS A 8 17.86 1.43 2.88
CA LYS A 8 16.71 0.96 3.66
C LYS A 8 15.40 1.17 2.90
N PRO A 9 14.40 0.28 3.10
CA PRO A 9 13.04 0.57 2.68
C PRO A 9 12.46 1.71 3.53
N LEU A 10 11.39 2.36 3.03
CA LEU A 10 10.85 3.58 3.65
C LEU A 10 10.28 3.32 5.05
N GLU A 11 9.65 2.16 5.23
CA GLU A 11 9.12 1.65 6.49
C GLU A 11 10.19 1.28 7.53
N ALA A 12 11.46 1.20 7.14
CA ALA A 12 12.58 0.97 8.05
C ALA A 12 13.32 2.25 8.45
N LEU A 13 12.88 3.42 7.95
CA LEU A 13 13.42 4.70 8.43
C LEU A 13 12.89 5.00 9.84
N PRO A 14 13.76 5.47 10.75
CA PRO A 14 13.33 5.98 12.06
C PRO A 14 12.34 7.15 11.92
N LEU A 15 11.38 7.26 12.83
CA LEU A 15 10.38 8.32 12.80
C LEU A 15 11.03 9.72 12.83
N ALA A 16 12.12 9.87 13.60
CA ALA A 16 12.90 11.09 13.64
C ALA A 16 13.46 11.50 12.27
N ASP A 17 13.82 10.54 11.42
CA ASP A 17 14.28 10.82 10.06
C ASP A 17 13.12 11.24 9.15
N LEU A 18 11.94 10.63 9.31
CA LEU A 18 10.73 11.02 8.58
C LEU A 18 10.26 12.43 9.00
N GLN A 19 10.35 12.75 10.29
CA GLN A 19 9.96 14.05 10.84
C GLN A 19 10.84 15.22 10.40
N LYS A 20 12.06 14.95 9.90
CA LYS A 20 12.89 15.98 9.22
C LYS A 20 12.20 16.54 7.96
N PHE A 21 11.35 15.73 7.30
CA PHE A 21 10.59 16.16 6.12
C PHE A 21 9.27 16.83 6.49
N SER A 22 8.57 16.32 7.51
CA SER A 22 7.37 16.95 8.04
C SER A 22 7.09 16.49 9.47
N ARG A 23 6.88 17.44 10.38
CA ARG A 23 6.59 17.17 11.80
C ARG A 23 5.23 16.50 12.03
N VAL A 24 4.35 16.48 11.04
CA VAL A 24 3.02 15.84 11.16
C VAL A 24 3.08 14.32 11.03
N ILE A 25 4.22 13.77 10.59
CA ILE A 25 4.40 12.32 10.44
C ILE A 25 4.55 11.72 11.84
N GLY A 26 3.61 10.83 12.20
CA GLY A 26 3.62 10.04 13.42
C GLY A 26 3.89 8.57 13.18
N ASP A 27 3.84 7.77 14.24
CA ASP A 27 4.01 6.31 14.19
C ASP A 27 2.95 5.59 13.34
N ASP A 28 1.81 6.25 13.11
CA ASP A 28 0.71 5.78 12.26
C ASP A 28 1.10 5.65 10.77
N VAL A 29 2.26 6.19 10.38
CA VAL A 29 2.80 6.06 9.02
C VAL A 29 3.24 4.63 8.69
N TYR A 30 3.74 3.86 9.66
CA TYR A 30 4.35 2.55 9.39
C TYR A 30 3.35 1.50 8.86
N PRO A 31 2.14 1.36 9.44
CA PRO A 31 1.12 0.49 8.87
C PRO A 31 0.77 0.86 7.41
N ILE A 32 0.78 2.16 7.09
CA ILE A 32 0.43 2.68 5.76
C ILE A 32 1.48 2.31 4.71
N LEU A 33 2.77 2.33 5.10
CA LEU A 33 3.89 2.02 4.23
C LEU A 33 4.04 0.52 3.92
N SER A 34 3.30 -0.36 4.61
CA SER A 34 3.30 -1.78 4.31
C SER A 34 2.84 -2.09 2.88
N LEU A 35 3.40 -3.14 2.28
CA LEU A 35 3.00 -3.61 0.95
C LEU A 35 1.51 -3.95 0.90
N GLN A 36 0.99 -4.57 1.96
CA GLN A 36 -0.43 -4.93 2.06
C GLN A 36 -1.33 -3.70 2.03
N SER A 37 -1.03 -2.67 2.84
CA SER A 37 -1.75 -1.39 2.79
C SER A 37 -1.71 -0.75 1.41
N CYS A 38 -0.57 -0.81 0.72
CA CYS A 38 -0.43 -0.30 -0.64
C CYS A 38 -1.35 -1.02 -1.65
N LEU A 39 -1.56 -2.33 -1.49
CA LEU A 39 -2.45 -3.12 -2.35
C LEU A 39 -3.93 -2.87 -1.99
N ASP A 40 -4.27 -2.87 -0.71
CA ASP A 40 -5.64 -2.72 -0.23
C ASP A 40 -6.24 -1.36 -0.64
N LYS A 41 -5.42 -0.30 -0.66
CA LYS A 41 -5.86 1.04 -1.10
C LYS A 41 -6.21 1.11 -2.58
N ARG A 42 -5.76 0.16 -3.42
CA ARG A 42 -6.12 0.08 -4.85
C ARG A 42 -7.47 -0.61 -5.05
N ALA A 43 -8.48 -0.17 -4.28
CA ALA A 43 -9.84 -0.73 -4.24
C ALA A 43 -10.85 0.00 -5.13
N ALA A 44 -10.43 1.03 -5.87
CA ALA A 44 -11.26 1.62 -6.92
C ALA A 44 -11.70 0.55 -7.94
N LYS A 45 -12.83 0.75 -8.61
CA LYS A 45 -13.34 -0.19 -9.62
C LYS A 45 -12.28 -0.47 -10.68
N GLY A 46 -11.96 -1.75 -10.89
CA GLY A 46 -10.89 -2.18 -11.80
C GLY A 46 -9.47 -2.08 -11.21
N GLY A 47 -9.36 -1.81 -9.91
CA GLY A 47 -8.10 -1.82 -9.17
C GLY A 47 -7.58 -3.23 -8.89
N VAL A 48 -6.45 -3.29 -8.19
CA VAL A 48 -5.71 -4.55 -7.90
C VAL A 48 -5.75 -4.96 -6.43
N SER A 49 -6.60 -4.31 -5.62
CA SER A 49 -6.84 -4.80 -4.26
C SER A 49 -7.38 -6.23 -4.29
N PRO A 50 -7.14 -7.03 -3.23
CA PRO A 50 -7.70 -8.39 -3.13
C PRO A 50 -9.21 -8.42 -3.34
N LEU A 51 -9.94 -7.41 -2.85
CA LEU A 51 -11.38 -7.25 -3.05
C LEU A 51 -11.75 -7.11 -4.53
N GLN A 52 -11.05 -6.22 -5.26
CA GLN A 52 -11.31 -5.98 -6.68
C GLN A 52 -10.95 -7.20 -7.54
N VAL A 53 -9.87 -7.91 -7.20
CA VAL A 53 -9.48 -9.14 -7.87
C VAL A 53 -10.52 -10.23 -7.65
N ALA A 54 -11.00 -10.41 -6.42
CA ALA A 54 -12.07 -11.36 -6.12
C ALA A 54 -13.36 -11.03 -6.89
N GLN A 55 -13.75 -9.76 -6.94
CA GLN A 55 -14.91 -9.32 -7.72
C GLN A 55 -14.72 -9.61 -9.22
N ALA A 56 -13.57 -9.27 -9.79
CA ALA A 56 -13.29 -9.51 -11.19
C ALA A 56 -13.32 -11.00 -11.57
N ILE A 57 -12.84 -11.87 -10.67
CA ILE A 57 -12.93 -13.33 -10.84
C ILE A 57 -14.39 -13.78 -10.84
N ASN A 58 -15.21 -13.29 -9.90
CA ASN A 58 -16.64 -13.65 -9.84
C ASN A 58 -17.41 -13.17 -11.08
N ASP A 59 -17.16 -11.94 -11.53
CA ASP A 59 -17.77 -11.39 -12.74
C ASP A 59 -17.37 -12.20 -13.98
N ALA A 60 -16.10 -12.63 -14.06
CA ALA A 60 -15.62 -13.49 -15.14
C ALA A 60 -16.28 -14.87 -15.12
N LYS A 61 -16.43 -15.49 -13.93
CA LYS A 61 -17.15 -16.77 -13.78
C LYS A 61 -18.59 -16.66 -14.24
N ALA A 62 -19.31 -15.63 -13.79
CA ALA A 62 -20.69 -15.37 -14.19
C ALA A 62 -20.82 -15.17 -15.72
N ARG A 63 -19.89 -14.40 -16.32
CA ARG A 63 -19.85 -14.18 -17.78
C ARG A 63 -19.57 -15.48 -18.57
N LEU A 64 -18.77 -16.38 -18.01
CA LEU A 64 -18.42 -17.65 -18.62
C LEU A 64 -19.37 -18.81 -18.25
N ALA A 65 -20.39 -18.54 -17.41
CA ALA A 65 -21.29 -19.54 -16.84
C ALA A 65 -20.56 -20.71 -16.13
N LEU A 66 -19.44 -20.39 -15.45
CA LEU A 66 -18.67 -21.30 -14.60
C LEU A 66 -19.09 -21.23 -13.13
#